data_AF-A0A7Z9JMU2-F1
#
_entry.id   AF-A0A7Z9JMU2-F1
#
_cell.length_a   1.000
_cell.length_b   1.000
_cell.length_c   1.000
_cell.angle_alpha   90.00
_cell.angle_beta   90.00
_cell.angle_gamma   90.00
#
_symmetry.space_group_name_H-M   'P 1'
#
loop_
_entity.id
_entity.type
_entity.pdbx_description
1 polymer ?
#
loop_
_entity_poly.entity_id
_entity_poly.type
_entity_poly.pdbx_seq_one_letter_code
_entity_poly.pdbx_strand_id
1 'polypeptide(L)'
;VIVCDGFVGNVLLKFYESVAQFITSLIKKKLDALTENSLNFEEIFRILDYSETGGAPLLGVGGVSVICHGGSSSKAIRNAIKVAVQAVRSDMVAQTASRLAASMSDTAEEI
;
A
#
# COMPACT_ATOMS: atom_id res chain seq x y z
N VAL A 1 11.29 -5.56 -3.30
CA VAL A 1 10.37 -6.30 -2.41
C VAL A 1 11.05 -6.41 -1.06
N ILE A 2 10.39 -5.97 0.02
CA ILE A 2 10.87 -6.17 1.39
C ILE A 2 10.00 -7.28 2.00
N VAL A 3 10.62 -8.29 2.58
CA VAL A 3 9.92 -9.43 3.21
C VAL A 3 10.16 -9.37 4.71
N CYS A 4 9.08 -9.48 5.48
CA CYS A 4 9.10 -9.53 6.94
C CYS A 4 7.90 -10.37 7.40
N ASP A 5 7.90 -10.80 8.67
CA ASP A 5 6.71 -11.40 9.26
C ASP A 5 5.60 -10.34 9.45
N GLY A 6 4.38 -10.83 9.64
CA GLY A 6 3.21 -9.96 9.75
C GLY A 6 3.22 -9.02 10.96
N PHE A 7 3.87 -9.41 12.05
CA PHE A 7 3.96 -8.56 13.25
C PHE A 7 4.92 -7.39 13.01
N VAL A 8 6.15 -7.68 12.57
CA VAL A 8 7.15 -6.64 12.25
C VAL A 8 6.65 -5.72 11.15
N GLY A 9 6.06 -6.28 10.09
CA GLY A 9 5.50 -5.50 8.99
C GLY A 9 4.38 -4.56 9.44
N ASN A 10 3.47 -5.04 10.29
CA ASN A 10 2.38 -4.22 10.81
C ASN A 10 2.89 -3.08 11.71
N VAL A 11 3.86 -3.36 12.59
CA VAL A 11 4.47 -2.33 13.45
C VAL A 11 5.14 -1.25 12.59
N LEU A 12 5.93 -1.66 11.58
CA LEU A 12 6.61 -0.72 10.69
C LEU A 12 5.63 0.14 9.89
N LEU A 13 4.59 -0.46 9.30
CA LEU A 13 3.59 0.28 8.53
C LEU A 13 2.85 1.32 9.39
N LYS A 14 2.38 0.94 10.57
CA LYS A 14 1.70 1.87 11.49
C LYS A 14 2.61 2.95 12.04
N PHE A 15 3.88 2.63 12.26
CA PHE A 15 4.88 3.62 12.63
C PHE A 15 5.03 4.68 11.53
N TYR A 16 5.19 4.27 10.27
CA TYR A 16 5.31 5.20 9.13
C TYR A 16 4.06 6.07 8.93
N GLU A 17 2.86 5.47 9.02
CA GLU A 17 1.60 6.22 8.97
C GLU A 17 1.57 7.34 10.04
N SER A 18 1.97 7.01 11.27
CA SER A 18 1.98 7.96 12.40
C SER A 18 3.02 9.06 12.22
N VAL A 19 4.22 8.72 11.75
CA VAL A 19 5.30 9.69 11.49
C VAL A 19 4.89 10.66 10.37
N ALA A 20 4.27 10.16 9.29
CA ALA A 20 3.80 11.00 8.19
C ALA A 20 2.74 12.02 8.65
N GLN A 21 1.80 11.58 9.50
CA GLN A 21 0.79 12.47 10.09
C GLN A 21 1.41 13.52 11.03
N PHE A 22 2.40 13.11 11.84
CA PHE A 22 3.11 14.02 12.74
C PHE A 22 3.86 15.11 11.97
N ILE A 23 4.66 14.74 10.96
CA ILE A 23 5.40 15.69 10.12
C ILE A 23 4.42 16.64 9.42
N THR A 24 3.34 16.10 8.85
CA THR A 24 2.30 16.89 8.18
C THR A 24 1.70 17.94 9.11
N SER A 25 1.43 17.55 10.36
CA SER A 25 0.85 18.44 11.38
C SER A 25 1.84 19.53 11.81
N LEU A 26 3.12 19.19 11.96
CA LEU A 26 4.16 20.18 12.29
C LEU A 26 4.33 21.22 11.20
N ILE A 27 4.35 20.80 9.93
CA ILE A 27 4.48 21.69 8.78
C ILE A 27 3.28 22.63 8.73
N LYS A 28 2.04 22.11 8.80
CA LYS A 28 0.83 22.93 8.81
C LYS A 28 0.85 23.98 9.92
N LYS A 29 1.19 23.58 11.15
CA LYS A 29 1.26 24.50 12.30
C LYS A 29 2.27 25.64 12.12
N LYS A 30 3.41 25.38 11.46
CA LYS A 30 4.41 26.40 11.16
C LYS A 30 4.00 27.32 10.01
N LEU A 31 3.26 26.79 9.03
CA LEU A 31 2.73 27.56 7.91
C LEU A 31 1.57 28.46 8.31
N ASP A 32 0.66 27.99 9.18
CA ASP A 32 -0.43 28.81 9.71
C ASP A 32 0.08 30.00 10.55
N ALA A 33 1.31 29.88 11.10
CA ALA A 33 1.98 30.98 11.80
C ALA A 33 2.67 31.98 10.86
N LEU A 34 2.81 31.65 9.58
CA LEU A 34 3.37 32.49 8.52
C LEU A 34 2.24 32.97 7.62
N THR A 35 1.37 33.82 8.17
CA THR A 35 0.34 34.56 7.43
C THR A 35 1.02 35.38 6.32
N GLU A 36 1.07 34.89 5.07
CA GLU A 36 0.94 35.71 3.83
C GLU A 36 1.33 35.01 2.52
N ASN A 37 2.01 33.86 2.48
CA ASN A 37 2.49 33.33 1.19
C ASN A 37 1.72 32.12 0.67
N SER A 38 1.10 32.33 -0.50
CA SER A 38 0.41 31.43 -1.42
C SER A 38 1.29 30.32 -2.00
N LEU A 39 2.05 29.61 -1.15
CA LEU A 39 2.78 28.44 -1.56
C LEU A 39 1.82 27.25 -1.58
N ASN A 40 1.62 26.67 -2.77
CA ASN A 40 0.72 25.56 -2.99
C ASN A 40 1.33 24.25 -2.46
N PHE A 41 1.27 24.04 -1.14
CA PHE A 41 1.82 22.87 -0.46
C PHE A 41 1.03 21.57 -0.70
N GLU A 42 -0.06 21.62 -1.47
CA GLU A 42 -0.86 20.44 -1.82
C GLU A 42 -0.01 19.35 -2.48
N GLU A 43 0.97 19.71 -3.31
CA GLU A 43 1.88 18.74 -3.95
C GLU A 43 2.80 18.03 -2.95
N ILE A 44 3.29 18.74 -1.93
CA ILE A 44 4.17 18.18 -0.90
C ILE A 44 3.40 17.18 -0.02
N PHE A 45 2.16 17.52 0.35
CA PHE A 45 1.32 16.63 1.13
C PHE A 45 0.82 15.43 0.33
N ARG A 46 0.73 15.54 -1.00
CA ARG A 46 0.31 14.44 -1.88
C ARG A 46 1.31 13.28 -1.91
N ILE A 47 2.60 13.54 -1.68
CA ILE A 47 3.62 12.48 -1.53
C ILE A 47 3.39 11.68 -0.23
N LEU A 48 2.80 12.32 0.79
CA LEU A 48 2.51 11.72 2.10
C LEU A 48 1.10 11.10 2.15
N ASP A 49 0.29 11.27 1.11
CA ASP A 49 -1.08 10.76 1.05
C ASP A 49 -1.13 9.33 0.50
N TYR A 50 -1.17 8.36 1.42
CA TYR A 50 -1.35 6.94 1.14
C TYR A 50 -2.69 6.60 0.45
N SER A 51 -3.66 7.53 0.38
CA SER A 51 -4.96 7.27 -0.24
C SER A 51 -4.90 7.08 -1.76
N GLU A 52 -3.78 7.42 -2.40
CA GLU A 52 -3.59 7.28 -3.84
C GLU A 52 -3.53 5.81 -4.30
N THR A 53 -3.07 4.88 -3.46
CA THR A 53 -2.93 3.46 -3.83
C THR A 53 -4.23 2.65 -3.64
N GLY A 54 -5.15 3.13 -2.79
CA GLY A 54 -6.53 2.61 -2.65
C GLY A 54 -6.71 1.32 -1.84
N GLY A 55 -5.79 0.35 -1.97
CA GLY A 55 -5.80 -0.92 -1.24
C GLY A 55 -4.65 -1.84 -1.64
N ALA A 56 -4.45 -2.92 -0.88
CA ALA A 56 -3.36 -3.88 -1.12
C ALA A 56 -3.90 -5.29 -1.46
N PRO A 57 -3.33 -6.00 -2.45
CA PRO A 57 -3.70 -7.39 -2.71
C PRO A 57 -3.40 -8.31 -1.52
N LEU A 58 -4.35 -9.14 -1.14
CA LEU A 58 -4.14 -10.24 -0.19
C LEU A 58 -3.63 -11.46 -0.95
N LEU A 59 -2.37 -11.83 -0.70
CA LEU A 59 -1.75 -13.00 -1.32
C LEU A 59 -2.04 -14.27 -0.52
N GLY A 60 -1.92 -15.43 -1.18
CA GLY A 60 -2.13 -16.75 -0.54
C GLY A 60 -3.58 -17.24 -0.51
N VAL A 61 -4.50 -16.52 -1.14
CA VAL A 61 -5.90 -16.94 -1.33
C VAL A 61 -6.17 -17.36 -2.78
N GLY A 62 -7.15 -18.25 -3.00
CA GLY A 62 -7.50 -18.80 -4.31
C GLY A 62 -8.22 -17.85 -5.28
N GLY A 63 -8.11 -16.54 -5.08
CA GLY A 63 -8.80 -15.53 -5.87
C GLY A 63 -8.22 -14.13 -5.67
N VAL A 64 -8.66 -13.17 -6.48
CA VAL A 64 -8.22 -11.77 -6.33
C VAL A 64 -8.99 -11.12 -5.18
N SER A 65 -8.28 -10.85 -4.08
CA SER A 65 -8.80 -10.13 -2.92
C SER A 65 -7.95 -8.88 -2.67
N VAL A 66 -8.60 -7.74 -2.44
CA VAL A 66 -7.94 -6.45 -2.18
C VAL A 66 -8.46 -5.89 -0.86
N ILE A 67 -7.55 -5.69 0.10
CA ILE A 67 -7.88 -5.15 1.41
C ILE A 67 -7.75 -3.63 1.38
N CYS A 68 -8.82 -2.97 1.81
CA CYS A 68 -8.90 -1.51 1.92
C CYS A 68 -8.87 -1.08 3.39
N HIS A 69 -8.50 0.17 3.65
CA HIS A 69 -8.63 0.76 4.98
C HIS A 69 -10.12 0.99 5.31
N GLY A 70 -10.51 0.85 6.59
CA GLY A 70 -11.90 1.07 7.00
C GLY A 70 -12.41 2.50 6.74
N GLY A 71 -11.49 3.47 6.70
CA GLY A 71 -11.75 4.88 6.36
C GLY A 71 -11.57 5.23 4.88
N SER A 72 -11.55 4.25 3.97
CA SER A 72 -11.30 4.49 2.54
C SER A 72 -12.36 5.39 1.91
N SER A 73 -11.92 6.47 1.27
CA SER A 73 -12.77 7.37 0.47
C SER A 73 -13.23 6.72 -0.83
N SER A 74 -14.20 7.32 -1.53
CA SER A 74 -14.65 6.87 -2.86
C SER A 74 -13.49 6.82 -3.88
N LYS A 75 -12.53 7.74 -3.78
CA LYS A 75 -11.29 7.74 -4.58
C LYS A 75 -10.43 6.51 -4.28
N ALA A 76 -10.24 6.19 -2.99
CA ALA A 76 -9.46 5.02 -2.57
C ALA A 76 -10.12 3.71 -3.03
N ILE A 77 -11.44 3.57 -2.87
CA ILE A 77 -12.18 2.39 -3.35
C ILE A 77 -12.08 2.24 -4.88
N ARG A 78 -12.26 3.33 -5.63
CA ARG A 78 -12.07 3.31 -7.09
C ARG A 78 -10.67 2.84 -7.47
N ASN A 79 -9.63 3.28 -6.76
CA ASN A 79 -8.26 2.86 -7.02
C ASN A 79 -8.03 1.39 -6.62
N ALA A 80 -8.63 0.90 -5.53
CA ALA A 80 -8.60 -0.52 -5.16
C ALA A 80 -9.25 -1.42 -6.25
N ILE A 81 -10.34 -0.96 -6.87
CA ILE A 81 -10.95 -1.69 -8.01
C ILE A 81 -9.97 -1.76 -9.18
N LYS A 82 -9.23 -0.68 -9.47
CA LYS A 82 -8.19 -0.71 -10.53
C LYS A 82 -7.09 -1.74 -10.20
N VAL A 83 -6.67 -1.83 -8.95
CA VAL A 83 -5.71 -2.86 -8.49
C VAL A 83 -6.27 -4.26 -8.71
N ALA A 84 -7.54 -4.50 -8.37
CA ALA A 84 -8.20 -5.79 -8.60
C ALA A 84 -8.26 -6.13 -10.11
N VAL A 85 -8.67 -5.17 -10.95
CA VAL A 85 -8.71 -5.35 -12.41
C VAL A 85 -7.32 -5.67 -12.96
N GLN A 86 -6.27 -5.00 -12.48
CA GLN A 86 -4.90 -5.27 -12.88
C GLN A 86 -4.48 -6.70 -12.49
N ALA A 87 -4.77 -7.13 -11.25
CA ALA A 87 -4.45 -8.47 -10.78
C ALA A 87 -5.16 -9.58 -11.57
N VAL A 88 -6.41 -9.34 -11.97
CA VAL A 88 -7.16 -10.26 -12.87
C VAL A 88 -6.53 -10.28 -14.26
N ARG A 89 -6.24 -9.11 -14.85
CA ARG A 89 -5.69 -9.02 -16.21
C ARG A 89 -4.29 -9.62 -16.33
N SER A 90 -3.49 -9.57 -15.25
CA SER A 90 -2.17 -10.17 -15.22
C SER A 90 -2.19 -11.65 -14.84
N ASP A 91 -3.37 -12.24 -14.63
CA ASP A 91 -3.55 -13.60 -14.13
C ASP A 91 -2.70 -13.89 -12.87
N MET A 92 -2.67 -12.91 -11.96
CA MET A 92 -1.73 -12.86 -10.84
C MET A 92 -1.79 -14.11 -9.96
N VAL A 93 -2.99 -14.62 -9.70
CA VAL A 93 -3.22 -15.79 -8.85
C VAL A 93 -2.65 -17.06 -9.49
N ALA A 94 -2.98 -17.32 -10.76
CA ALA A 94 -2.49 -18.50 -11.45
C ALA A 94 -0.97 -18.46 -11.64
N GLN A 95 -0.41 -17.30 -12.00
CA GLN A 95 1.04 -17.16 -12.14
C GLN A 95 1.78 -17.34 -10.82
N THR A 96 1.26 -16.80 -9.71
CA THR A 96 1.88 -16.96 -8.39
C THR A 96 1.82 -18.42 -7.96
N ALA A 97 0.67 -19.09 -8.12
CA ALA A 97 0.52 -20.50 -7.78
C ALA A 97 1.44 -21.40 -8.62
N SER A 98 1.49 -21.18 -9.94
CA SER A 98 2.35 -21.95 -10.85
C SER A 98 3.84 -21.79 -10.51
N ARG A 99 4.30 -20.55 -10.24
CA ARG A 99 5.71 -20.30 -9.87
C ARG A 99 6.07 -20.86 -8.51
N LEU A 100 5.14 -20.78 -7.54
CA LEU A 100 5.36 -21.36 -6.22
C LEU A 100 5.50 -22.89 -6.33
N ALA A 101 4.62 -23.55 -7.09
CA ALA A 101 4.70 -25.00 -7.32
C ALA A 101 6.03 -25.41 -7.98
N ALA A 102 6.49 -24.67 -8.99
CA ALA A 102 7.78 -24.92 -9.62
C ALA A 102 8.96 -24.73 -8.66
N SER A 103 8.95 -23.69 -7.80
CA SER A 103 10.02 -23.51 -6.81
C SER A 103 10.07 -24.61 -5.76
N MET A 104 8.93 -25.24 -5.45
CA MET A 104 8.85 -26.34 -4.50
C MET A 104 9.38 -27.65 -5.08
N SER A 105 9.25 -27.89 -6.39
CA SER A 105 9.89 -29.05 -7.04
C SER A 105 11.40 -28.91 -7.08
N ASP A 106 11.91 -27.71 -7.38
CA ASP A 106 13.36 -27.46 -7.41
C ASP A 106 14.01 -27.70 -6.03
N THR A 107 13.32 -27.28 -4.96
CA THR A 107 13.79 -27.51 -3.58
C THR A 107 13.78 -29.00 -3.19
N ALA A 108 12.88 -29.79 -3.78
CA ALA A 108 12.78 -31.21 -3.49
C ALA A 108 13.82 -32.06 -4.26
N GLU A 109 14.39 -31.55 -5.34
CA GLU A 109 15.50 -32.20 -6.06
C GLU A 109 16.88 -31.91 -5.44
N GLU A 110 17.01 -30.85 -4.64
CA GLU A 110 18.25 -30.49 -3.93
C GLU A 110 18.41 -31.14 -2.54
N ILE A 111 17.38 -31.81 -2.00
CA ILE A 111 17.38 -32.49 -0.68
C ILE A 111 17.43 -34.01 -0.87
#